data_AF-A0ABD2KTE2-F1
#
_entry.id   AF-A0ABD2KTE2-F1
#
_cell.length_a   1.000
_cell.length_b   1.000
_cell.length_c   1.000
_cell.angle_alpha   90.00
_cell.angle_beta   90.00
_cell.angle_gamma   90.00
#
_symmetry.space_group_name_H-M   'P 1'
#
loop_
_entity.id
_entity.type
_entity.pdbx_description
1 polymer ?
#
loop_
_entity_poly.entity_id
_entity_poly.type
_entity_poly.pdbx_seq_one_letter_code
_entity_poly.pdbx_strand_id
1 'polypeptide(L)'
;MLFFARLFFLLIFFLSNTNGTTKNAQSAPGKKKLKILVYSVIPAHSHMQFMGAIADSLAEAGHEVHFIKTIDDDLQWTSKAESNETKLSTKVFRVVLKSREAPVATSDVLYPFSGDNAWPMLNAWDNRFAKLFDLWPYFCKEIAFRHELLDELAKERYDAAIYELFDLCGAAIFERIGVRTKLATLTVPMYQTNAAHFGIPTFASFVPNWANPSLNAPAMDFWDRLINFLNTFYDWYKLNERVNDLEAPFVREAFGVDFPPLKQLAKNISLFFLNSNKFLEFARPISNKIVYIGGITDEWKKTTELDEEFRSILDNSRSGTVLFSFGTVANTRTLGESLRRTLLRTFSQFPDYEFIWKLDAESAANESELIKATPNVHTFEWVPQNAILRHSKLRAFVTHCGQNSLAEAAKIGVPIVGIPLFGDQLYNAVLAKHRGMAVHVDIRQLITDKTGKMLRTALSRILNDASFRANAKLIQKKIALSPFGAKEQLVRWVEFAAEFPHLNELNMPTDAELGWVAYYSIDAILFTIGAIFLAILALFLMLRMAFRRILAMADSRNKVEKRKERTKNE
;
A
#
# COMPACT_ATOMS: atom_id res chain seq x y z
N MET A 1 23.89 -47.69 -20.05
CA MET A 1 23.36 -46.54 -20.82
C MET A 1 23.09 -45.30 -19.95
N LEU A 2 23.79 -45.11 -18.82
CA LEU A 2 23.68 -43.93 -17.94
C LEU A 2 25.06 -43.33 -17.57
N PHE A 3 26.15 -43.85 -18.13
CA PHE A 3 27.52 -43.40 -17.86
C PHE A 3 28.08 -42.51 -19.00
N PHE A 4 27.59 -42.65 -20.23
CA PHE A 4 28.00 -41.83 -21.38
C PHE A 4 27.30 -40.46 -21.46
N ALA A 5 26.17 -40.26 -20.78
CA ALA A 5 25.44 -38.99 -20.79
C ALA A 5 26.02 -37.93 -19.82
N ARG A 6 26.90 -38.31 -18.89
CA ARG A 6 27.50 -37.39 -17.90
C ARG A 6 28.85 -36.81 -18.31
N LEU A 7 29.53 -37.38 -19.31
CA LEU A 7 30.82 -36.87 -19.79
C LEU A 7 30.68 -35.74 -20.83
N PHE A 8 29.54 -35.67 -21.53
CA PHE A 8 29.31 -34.67 -22.58
C PHE A 8 28.95 -33.27 -22.03
N PHE A 9 28.46 -33.19 -20.79
CA PHE A 9 28.10 -31.91 -20.16
C PHE A 9 29.26 -31.20 -19.45
N LEU A 10 30.38 -31.88 -19.19
CA LEU A 10 31.57 -31.31 -18.53
C LEU A 10 32.57 -30.68 -19.51
N LEU A 11 32.54 -31.04 -20.80
CA LEU A 11 33.46 -30.49 -21.80
C LEU A 11 33.02 -29.15 -22.43
N ILE A 12 31.73 -28.78 -22.31
CA ILE A 12 31.21 -27.51 -22.85
C ILE A 12 31.49 -26.33 -21.89
N PHE A 13 31.81 -26.60 -20.63
CA PHE A 13 32.07 -25.56 -19.61
C PHE A 13 33.54 -25.10 -19.51
N PHE A 14 34.48 -25.77 -20.19
CA PHE A 14 35.92 -25.48 -20.04
C PHE A 14 36.61 -24.86 -21.27
N LEU A 15 35.89 -24.57 -22.36
CA LEU A 15 36.50 -24.08 -23.61
C LEU A 15 36.12 -22.65 -24.04
N SER A 16 35.55 -21.82 -23.16
CA SER A 16 35.22 -20.43 -23.50
C SER A 16 35.83 -19.37 -22.58
N ASN A 17 36.79 -19.74 -21.73
CA ASN A 17 37.41 -18.81 -20.78
C ASN A 17 38.92 -18.64 -21.03
N THR A 18 39.29 -18.09 -22.19
CA THR A 18 40.55 -17.38 -22.40
C THR A 18 40.40 -16.45 -23.61
N ASN A 19 39.93 -15.23 -23.37
CA ASN A 19 40.33 -14.07 -24.16
C ASN A 19 40.08 -12.83 -23.32
N GLY A 20 41.17 -12.32 -22.73
CA GLY A 20 41.21 -10.99 -22.17
C GLY A 20 41.06 -9.99 -23.31
N THR A 21 39.84 -9.49 -23.47
CA THR A 21 39.57 -8.26 -24.22
C THR A 21 39.15 -7.20 -23.23
N THR A 22 39.99 -6.16 -23.16
CA THR A 22 39.63 -4.85 -22.62
C THR A 22 38.23 -4.49 -23.10
N LYS A 23 37.27 -4.44 -22.17
CA LYS A 23 35.93 -3.94 -22.45
C LYS A 23 36.07 -2.49 -22.87
N ASN A 24 36.06 -2.25 -24.18
CA ASN A 24 35.57 -0.99 -24.71
C ASN A 24 34.18 -0.81 -24.10
N ALA A 25 34.06 0.19 -23.23
CA ALA A 25 32.78 0.73 -22.85
C ALA A 25 32.10 1.16 -24.16
N GLN A 26 31.22 0.30 -24.69
CA GLN A 26 30.19 0.74 -25.60
C GLN A 26 29.44 1.81 -24.82
N SER A 27 29.63 3.06 -25.24
CA SER A 27 28.87 4.20 -24.77
C SER A 27 27.40 3.81 -24.76
N ALA A 28 26.74 3.96 -23.61
CA ALA A 28 25.30 3.83 -23.53
C ALA A 28 24.67 4.61 -24.69
N PRO A 29 23.65 4.07 -25.38
CA PRO A 29 22.93 4.82 -26.41
C PRO A 29 22.55 6.19 -25.83
N GLY A 30 22.79 7.26 -26.59
CA GLY A 30 22.63 8.63 -26.12
C GLY A 30 21.29 8.80 -25.41
N LYS A 31 21.35 9.16 -24.12
CA LYS A 31 20.20 9.19 -23.22
C LYS A 31 19.13 10.12 -23.80
N LYS A 32 18.04 9.57 -24.36
CA LYS A 32 16.96 10.36 -24.97
C LYS A 32 16.33 11.24 -23.88
N LYS A 33 16.33 12.55 -24.09
CA LYS A 33 15.60 13.48 -23.22
C LYS A 33 14.10 13.28 -23.48
N LEU A 34 13.38 12.74 -22.49
CA LEU A 34 11.94 12.56 -22.52
C LEU A 34 11.22 13.81 -22.00
N LYS A 35 10.02 14.08 -22.51
CA LYS A 35 9.07 15.02 -21.93
C LYS A 35 7.99 14.26 -21.18
N ILE A 36 7.94 14.44 -19.85
CA ILE A 36 7.15 13.60 -18.95
C ILE A 36 6.15 14.46 -18.18
N LEU A 37 4.89 14.02 -18.13
CA LEU A 37 3.86 14.60 -17.28
C LEU A 37 3.73 13.79 -15.99
N VAL A 38 3.81 14.46 -14.84
CA VAL A 38 3.49 13.87 -13.54
C VAL A 38 2.22 14.50 -13.01
N TYR A 39 1.22 13.68 -12.72
CA TYR A 39 -0.13 14.11 -12.35
C TYR A 39 -0.51 13.56 -10.98
N SER A 40 -0.76 14.46 -10.01
CA SER A 40 -1.29 14.09 -8.70
C SER A 40 -2.64 14.74 -8.46
N VAL A 41 -3.62 13.92 -8.09
CA VAL A 41 -5.01 14.32 -7.84
C VAL A 41 -5.29 14.63 -6.38
N ILE A 42 -4.53 14.01 -5.46
CA ILE A 42 -4.79 14.11 -4.03
C ILE A 42 -4.06 15.34 -3.48
N PRO A 43 -4.76 16.40 -3.07
CA PRO A 43 -4.12 17.64 -2.63
C PRO A 43 -3.42 17.52 -1.27
N ALA A 44 -3.25 16.33 -0.70
CA ALA A 44 -2.60 16.11 0.59
C ALA A 44 -1.08 16.26 0.51
N HIS A 45 -0.48 16.86 1.55
CA HIS A 45 0.95 17.14 1.59
C HIS A 45 1.84 15.88 1.40
N SER A 46 1.48 14.73 1.97
CA SER A 46 2.24 13.48 1.80
C SER A 46 2.24 12.94 0.37
N HIS A 47 1.13 13.13 -0.35
CA HIS A 47 0.98 12.74 -1.75
C HIS A 47 1.81 13.64 -2.65
N MET A 48 1.69 14.96 -2.44
CA MET A 48 2.48 15.93 -3.19
C MET A 48 3.99 15.77 -2.97
N GLN A 49 4.44 15.41 -1.75
CA GLN A 49 5.85 15.08 -1.50
C GLN A 49 6.32 13.85 -2.30
N PHE A 50 5.52 12.79 -2.36
CA PHE A 50 5.88 11.57 -3.09
C PHE A 50 5.89 11.80 -4.60
N MET A 51 4.86 12.48 -5.12
CA MET A 51 4.74 12.80 -6.54
C MET A 51 5.79 13.82 -6.98
N GLY A 52 6.11 14.80 -6.13
CA GLY A 52 7.23 15.72 -6.32
C GLY A 52 8.59 15.03 -6.32
N ALA A 53 8.80 14.02 -5.47
CA ALA A 53 10.01 13.20 -5.49
C ALA A 53 10.15 12.38 -6.79
N ILE A 54 9.05 11.88 -7.34
CA ILE A 54 9.03 11.25 -8.68
C ILE A 54 9.42 12.27 -9.75
N ALA A 55 8.79 13.44 -9.74
CA ALA A 55 9.04 14.50 -10.72
C ALA A 55 10.51 14.97 -10.70
N ASP A 56 11.04 15.26 -9.51
CA ASP A 56 12.43 15.70 -9.36
C ASP A 56 13.42 14.58 -9.69
N SER A 57 13.12 13.32 -9.36
CA SER A 57 13.97 12.18 -9.73
C SER A 57 14.14 12.04 -11.24
N LEU A 58 13.07 12.26 -12.00
CA LEU A 58 13.07 12.23 -13.47
C LEU A 58 13.77 13.47 -14.05
N ALA A 59 13.57 14.64 -13.46
CA ALA A 59 14.25 15.87 -13.87
C ALA A 59 15.78 15.78 -13.61
N GLU A 60 16.21 15.27 -12.45
CA GLU A 60 17.63 15.02 -12.14
C GLU A 60 18.26 13.98 -13.09
N ALA A 61 17.45 13.11 -13.71
CA ALA A 61 17.92 12.18 -14.74
C ALA A 61 18.13 12.82 -16.13
N GLY A 62 17.75 14.10 -16.29
CA GLY A 62 17.93 14.88 -17.52
C GLY A 62 16.65 15.01 -18.36
N HIS A 63 15.49 14.61 -17.86
CA HIS A 63 14.21 14.71 -18.57
C HIS A 63 13.53 16.08 -18.34
N GLU A 64 12.68 16.48 -19.27
CA GLU A 64 11.78 17.63 -19.09
C GLU A 64 10.52 17.15 -18.37
N VAL A 65 10.20 17.74 -17.23
CA VAL A 65 9.11 17.26 -16.37
C VAL A 65 8.11 18.37 -16.11
N HIS A 66 6.87 18.12 -16.51
CA HIS A 66 5.72 18.94 -16.15
C HIS A 66 4.97 18.31 -14.98
N PHE A 67 4.49 19.13 -14.06
CA PHE A 67 3.80 18.67 -12.86
C PHE A 67 2.41 19.29 -12.78
N ILE A 68 1.38 18.47 -12.61
CA ILE A 68 0.02 18.94 -12.28
C ILE A 68 -0.20 18.69 -10.79
N LYS A 69 -0.45 19.78 -10.05
CA LYS A 69 -0.91 19.72 -8.66
C LYS A 69 -2.32 20.27 -8.53
N THR A 70 -3.17 19.52 -7.86
CA THR A 70 -4.44 20.03 -7.33
C THR A 70 -4.22 20.77 -6.03
N ILE A 71 -4.96 21.86 -5.83
CA ILE A 71 -4.89 22.71 -4.64
C ILE A 71 -6.31 22.97 -4.16
N ASP A 72 -6.50 22.94 -2.85
CA ASP A 72 -7.70 23.45 -2.19
C ASP A 72 -7.23 24.30 -1.01
N ASP A 73 -7.20 25.62 -1.20
CA ASP A 73 -6.68 26.58 -0.21
C ASP A 73 -7.59 26.70 1.02
N ASP A 74 -8.84 26.23 0.94
CA ASP A 74 -9.79 26.26 2.06
C ASP A 74 -9.55 25.10 3.05
N LEU A 75 -8.75 24.09 2.67
CA LEU A 75 -8.50 22.89 3.48
C LEU A 75 -7.12 22.90 4.14
N GLN A 76 -7.08 22.85 5.48
CA GLN A 76 -5.81 22.95 6.24
C GLN A 76 -4.83 21.78 6.05
N TRP A 77 -5.30 20.63 5.55
CA TRP A 77 -4.47 19.42 5.37
C TRP A 77 -3.86 19.31 3.97
N THR A 78 -4.16 20.25 3.07
CA THR A 78 -3.68 20.24 1.69
C THR A 78 -2.35 20.97 1.56
N SER A 79 -1.65 20.69 0.45
CA SER A 79 -0.55 21.54 -0.01
C SER A 79 -1.14 22.91 -0.35
N LYS A 80 -0.58 23.97 0.23
CA LYS A 80 -0.94 25.34 -0.15
C LYS A 80 -0.50 25.65 -1.58
N ALA A 81 -1.11 26.64 -2.20
CA ALA A 81 -0.68 27.09 -3.53
C ALA A 81 0.83 27.46 -3.59
N GLU A 82 1.36 27.98 -2.48
CA GLU A 82 2.73 28.48 -2.32
C GLU A 82 3.77 27.41 -2.00
N SER A 83 3.38 26.19 -1.62
CA SER A 83 4.36 25.15 -1.34
C SER A 83 5.01 24.63 -2.63
N ASN A 84 6.33 24.47 -2.61
CA ASN A 84 7.15 23.91 -3.70
C ASN A 84 7.42 22.43 -3.42
N GLU A 85 6.56 21.54 -3.92
CA GLU A 85 6.72 20.09 -3.73
C GLU A 85 7.60 19.44 -4.80
N THR A 86 7.81 20.13 -5.92
CA THR A 86 8.88 19.85 -6.88
C THR A 86 9.78 21.08 -6.96
N LYS A 87 11.09 20.84 -7.07
CA LYS A 87 12.10 21.89 -7.22
C LYS A 87 12.65 21.97 -8.64
N LEU A 88 12.43 20.93 -9.44
CA LEU A 88 13.12 20.73 -10.71
C LEU A 88 12.18 20.54 -11.91
N SER A 89 10.87 20.46 -11.69
CA SER A 89 9.90 20.52 -12.79
C SER A 89 10.03 21.82 -13.57
N THR A 90 10.03 21.71 -14.89
CA THR A 90 10.16 22.87 -15.80
C THR A 90 8.87 23.68 -15.89
N LYS A 91 7.72 23.05 -15.64
CA LYS A 91 6.40 23.69 -15.64
C LYS A 91 5.49 23.05 -14.58
N VAL A 92 4.80 23.88 -13.81
CA VAL A 92 3.84 23.44 -12.78
C VAL A 92 2.46 24.00 -13.08
N PHE A 93 1.52 23.13 -13.42
CA PHE A 93 0.11 23.44 -13.59
C PHE A 93 -0.60 23.35 -12.24
N ARG A 94 -1.23 24.44 -11.83
CA ARG A 94 -1.96 24.55 -10.56
C ARG A 94 -3.45 24.49 -10.84
N VAL A 95 -4.11 23.44 -10.36
CA VAL A 95 -5.56 23.26 -10.51
C VAL A 95 -6.22 23.55 -9.17
N VAL A 96 -6.83 24.72 -9.05
CA VAL A 96 -7.61 25.08 -7.86
C VAL A 96 -8.97 24.38 -7.93
N LEU A 97 -9.24 23.53 -6.94
CA LEU A 97 -10.49 22.80 -6.75
C LEU A 97 -11.55 23.71 -6.12
N LYS A 98 -12.81 23.52 -6.48
CA LYS A 98 -13.93 24.32 -5.98
C LYS A 98 -14.46 23.76 -4.66
N SER A 99 -13.86 24.15 -3.54
CA SER A 99 -14.11 23.60 -2.19
C SER A 99 -15.59 23.51 -1.78
N ARG A 100 -16.45 24.44 -2.20
CA ARG A 100 -17.89 24.49 -1.84
C ARG A 100 -18.73 23.31 -2.36
N GLU A 101 -18.22 22.54 -3.32
CA GLU A 101 -18.89 21.35 -3.88
C GLU A 101 -18.17 20.03 -3.54
N ALA A 102 -17.02 20.08 -2.85
CA ALA A 102 -16.31 18.88 -2.45
C ALA A 102 -17.14 18.10 -1.41
N PRO A 103 -17.23 16.76 -1.50
CA PRO A 103 -17.75 15.95 -0.41
C PRO A 103 -16.99 16.31 0.86
N VAL A 104 -17.69 16.74 1.92
CA VAL A 104 -17.07 17.09 3.21
C VAL A 104 -16.19 15.91 3.62
N ALA A 105 -14.88 16.15 3.77
CA ALA A 105 -13.94 15.14 4.27
C ALA A 105 -14.57 14.47 5.49
N THR A 106 -14.59 13.13 5.54
CA THR A 106 -15.35 12.43 6.57
C THR A 106 -14.88 12.89 7.96
N SER A 107 -15.80 12.98 8.91
CA SER A 107 -15.51 13.44 10.28
C SER A 107 -14.36 12.66 10.92
N ASP A 108 -14.08 11.45 10.46
CA ASP A 108 -12.97 10.59 10.92
C ASP A 108 -11.60 11.11 10.53
N VAL A 109 -11.46 11.67 9.33
CA VAL A 109 -10.20 12.28 8.87
C VAL A 109 -9.98 13.62 9.58
N LEU A 110 -11.07 14.37 9.81
CA LEU A 110 -11.01 15.69 10.45
C LEU A 110 -10.83 15.62 11.97
N TYR A 111 -11.39 14.60 12.62
CA TYR A 111 -11.41 14.44 14.07
C TYR A 111 -10.97 13.03 14.50
N PRO A 112 -9.76 12.58 14.13
CA PRO A 112 -9.31 11.20 14.32
C PRO A 112 -9.14 10.79 15.80
N PHE A 113 -9.10 11.78 16.71
CA PHE A 113 -8.93 11.56 18.14
C PHE A 113 -10.26 11.61 18.92
N SER A 114 -11.41 11.74 18.24
CA SER A 114 -12.72 11.82 18.89
C SER A 114 -13.42 10.46 18.92
N GLY A 115 -13.80 9.98 20.12
CA GLY A 115 -14.52 8.72 20.38
C GLY A 115 -14.96 7.89 19.16
N ASP A 116 -16.16 8.17 18.64
CA ASP A 116 -16.76 7.41 17.54
C ASP A 116 -16.06 7.58 16.18
N ASN A 117 -15.34 8.71 15.99
CA ASN A 117 -14.58 9.04 14.78
C ASN A 117 -13.22 8.32 14.71
N ALA A 118 -12.69 7.84 15.84
CA ALA A 118 -11.48 7.03 15.85
C ALA A 118 -11.73 5.73 15.06
N TRP A 119 -10.92 5.45 14.04
CA TRP A 119 -11.20 4.39 13.08
C TRP A 119 -11.34 3.01 13.77
N PRO A 120 -12.45 2.28 13.58
CA PRO A 120 -12.66 1.00 14.23
C PRO A 120 -11.78 -0.04 13.57
N MET A 121 -11.15 -0.88 14.39
CA MET A 121 -10.44 -2.08 13.95
C MET A 121 -11.38 -3.18 13.42
N LEU A 122 -12.71 -3.00 13.59
CA LEU A 122 -13.74 -3.98 13.28
C LEU A 122 -14.94 -3.29 12.63
N ASN A 123 -15.03 -3.29 11.29
CA ASN A 123 -16.35 -3.40 10.66
C ASN A 123 -16.27 -3.68 9.15
N ALA A 124 -16.79 -4.84 8.74
CA ALA A 124 -17.16 -5.15 7.36
C ALA A 124 -18.37 -4.35 6.85
N TRP A 125 -18.80 -3.31 7.59
CA TRP A 125 -20.03 -2.56 7.36
C TRP A 125 -19.85 -1.05 7.60
N ASP A 126 -18.60 -0.61 7.80
CA ASP A 126 -18.30 0.79 8.02
C ASP A 126 -18.19 1.52 6.68
N ASN A 127 -19.26 2.22 6.32
CA ASN A 127 -19.32 3.00 5.08
C ASN A 127 -18.39 4.23 5.08
N ARG A 128 -17.69 4.54 6.18
CA ARG A 128 -16.77 5.70 6.23
C ARG A 128 -15.60 5.54 5.27
N PHE A 129 -15.11 4.31 5.10
CA PHE A 129 -14.12 4.01 4.07
C PHE A 129 -14.67 4.20 2.66
N ALA A 130 -15.89 3.70 2.39
CA ALA A 130 -16.54 3.88 1.11
C ALA A 130 -16.81 5.36 0.76
N LYS A 131 -17.10 6.21 1.76
CA LYS A 131 -17.26 7.66 1.56
C LYS A 131 -15.96 8.36 1.20
N LEU A 132 -14.81 7.88 1.67
CA LEU A 132 -13.51 8.42 1.26
C LEU A 132 -13.28 8.24 -0.25
N PHE A 133 -13.81 7.15 -0.82
CA PHE A 133 -13.72 6.84 -2.25
C PHE A 133 -14.59 7.79 -3.11
N ASP A 134 -15.56 8.49 -2.52
CA ASP A 134 -16.43 9.44 -3.25
C ASP A 134 -15.72 10.77 -3.54
N LEU A 135 -14.59 11.02 -2.89
CA LEU A 135 -13.78 12.22 -3.09
C LEU A 135 -13.02 12.18 -4.43
N TRP A 136 -12.60 11.01 -4.91
CA TRP A 136 -11.79 10.90 -6.13
C TRP A 136 -12.58 11.18 -7.41
N PRO A 137 -13.83 10.71 -7.58
CA PRO A 137 -14.67 11.10 -8.71
C PRO A 137 -14.93 12.61 -8.77
N TYR A 138 -14.96 13.31 -7.62
CA TYR A 138 -15.04 14.77 -7.59
C TYR A 138 -13.80 15.42 -8.20
N PHE A 139 -12.59 14.97 -7.83
CA PHE A 139 -11.36 15.46 -8.44
C PHE A 139 -11.30 15.16 -9.95
N CYS A 140 -11.75 13.98 -10.36
CA CYS A 140 -11.89 13.64 -11.78
C CYS A 140 -12.76 14.64 -12.52
N LYS A 141 -13.98 14.91 -12.00
CA LYS A 141 -14.91 15.87 -12.59
C LYS A 141 -14.30 17.26 -12.71
N GLU A 142 -13.65 17.76 -11.66
CA GLU A 142 -13.05 19.10 -11.65
C GLU A 142 -11.95 19.28 -12.71
N ILE A 143 -11.29 18.20 -13.13
CA ILE A 143 -10.20 18.24 -14.12
C ILE A 143 -10.72 17.92 -15.52
N ALA A 144 -11.59 16.93 -15.67
CA ALA A 144 -12.11 16.48 -16.96
C ALA A 144 -12.84 17.59 -17.74
N PHE A 145 -13.53 18.51 -17.04
CA PHE A 145 -14.25 19.62 -17.65
C PHE A 145 -13.39 20.87 -17.93
N ARG A 146 -12.07 20.82 -17.68
CA ARG A 146 -11.15 21.94 -17.97
C ARG A 146 -10.54 21.80 -19.36
N HIS A 147 -11.35 22.04 -20.38
CA HIS A 147 -10.94 21.88 -21.79
C HIS A 147 -9.70 22.69 -22.15
N GLU A 148 -9.57 23.94 -21.68
CA GLU A 148 -8.39 24.79 -21.96
C GLU A 148 -7.09 24.18 -21.41
N LEU A 149 -7.13 23.65 -20.18
CA LEU A 149 -5.99 22.95 -19.57
C LEU A 149 -5.64 21.69 -20.37
N LEU A 150 -6.64 20.87 -20.70
CA LEU A 150 -6.42 19.62 -21.44
C LEU A 150 -5.87 19.86 -22.85
N ASP A 151 -6.34 20.92 -23.52
CA ASP A 151 -5.84 21.31 -24.84
C ASP A 151 -4.42 21.89 -24.77
N GLU A 152 -4.08 22.63 -23.70
CA GLU A 152 -2.71 23.04 -23.43
C GLU A 152 -1.80 21.82 -23.21
N LEU A 153 -2.22 20.88 -22.37
CA LEU A 153 -1.47 19.63 -22.12
C LEU A 153 -1.28 18.80 -23.38
N ALA A 154 -2.30 18.70 -24.25
CA ALA A 154 -2.19 17.98 -25.52
C ALA A 154 -1.16 18.61 -26.48
N LYS A 155 -1.03 19.95 -26.48
CA LYS A 155 -0.03 20.65 -27.31
C LYS A 155 1.40 20.35 -26.88
N GLU A 156 1.63 19.98 -25.63
CA GLU A 156 2.96 19.69 -25.08
C GLU A 156 3.56 18.37 -25.62
N ARG A 157 2.75 17.44 -26.14
CA ARG A 157 3.16 16.16 -26.76
C ARG A 157 4.12 15.33 -25.88
N TYR A 158 3.62 14.87 -24.74
CA TYR A 158 4.40 14.08 -23.78
C TYR A 158 4.80 12.68 -24.32
N ASP A 159 6.06 12.28 -24.08
CA ASP A 159 6.55 10.92 -24.36
C ASP A 159 5.97 9.90 -23.38
N ALA A 160 5.81 10.32 -22.12
CA ALA A 160 5.26 9.50 -21.03
C ALA A 160 4.48 10.35 -20.03
N ALA A 161 3.55 9.72 -19.32
CA ALA A 161 2.87 10.35 -18.21
C ALA A 161 2.63 9.37 -17.06
N ILE A 162 2.80 9.85 -15.83
CA ILE A 162 2.65 9.09 -14.58
C ILE A 162 1.54 9.74 -13.75
N TYR A 163 0.55 8.95 -13.35
CA TYR A 163 -0.52 9.44 -12.48
C TYR A 163 -0.67 8.62 -11.21
N GLU A 164 -1.24 9.26 -10.20
CA GLU A 164 -1.57 8.60 -8.94
C GLU A 164 -2.91 7.84 -9.04
N LEU A 165 -2.86 6.50 -8.98
CA LEU A 165 -4.01 5.61 -9.22
C LEU A 165 -4.94 5.49 -7.99
N PHE A 166 -5.52 6.61 -7.56
CA PHE A 166 -6.69 6.63 -6.68
C PHE A 166 -8.01 6.69 -7.45
N ASP A 167 -7.99 7.35 -8.63
CA ASP A 167 -9.05 7.35 -9.63
C ASP A 167 -8.63 6.60 -10.91
N LEU A 168 -9.60 6.34 -11.80
CA LEU A 168 -9.32 5.85 -13.15
C LEU A 168 -9.19 7.00 -14.17
N CYS A 169 -9.62 8.19 -13.77
CA CYS A 169 -9.63 9.41 -14.57
C CYS A 169 -8.26 9.81 -15.10
N GLY A 170 -7.18 9.61 -14.34
CA GLY A 170 -5.81 9.88 -14.83
C GLY A 170 -5.49 9.14 -16.14
N ALA A 171 -5.91 7.87 -16.27
CA ALA A 171 -5.73 7.12 -17.52
C ALA A 171 -6.60 7.67 -18.67
N ALA A 172 -7.81 8.17 -18.36
CA ALA A 172 -8.66 8.84 -19.33
C ALA A 172 -8.07 10.17 -19.81
N ILE A 173 -7.54 10.98 -18.90
CA ILE A 173 -6.85 12.23 -19.23
C ILE A 173 -5.66 11.95 -20.14
N PHE A 174 -4.86 10.93 -19.83
CA PHE A 174 -3.71 10.56 -20.67
C PHE A 174 -4.11 10.08 -22.06
N GLU A 175 -5.22 9.36 -22.19
CA GLU A 175 -5.82 9.02 -23.49
C GLU A 175 -6.29 10.29 -24.23
N ARG A 176 -7.03 11.18 -23.56
CA ARG A 176 -7.58 12.43 -24.14
C ARG A 176 -6.51 13.39 -24.65
N ILE A 177 -5.34 13.44 -24.02
CA ILE A 177 -4.22 14.31 -24.45
C ILE A 177 -3.23 13.57 -25.37
N GLY A 178 -3.48 12.29 -25.70
CA GLY A 178 -2.69 11.53 -26.67
C GLY A 178 -1.34 11.03 -26.16
N VAL A 179 -1.20 10.76 -24.85
CA VAL A 179 0.05 10.19 -24.30
C VAL A 179 0.20 8.73 -24.72
N ARG A 180 1.35 8.41 -25.32
CA ARG A 180 1.65 7.04 -25.77
C ARG A 180 2.00 6.11 -24.61
N THR A 181 2.91 6.54 -23.73
CA THR A 181 3.37 5.74 -22.58
C THR A 181 2.65 6.15 -21.31
N LYS A 182 1.78 5.28 -20.80
CA LYS A 182 0.97 5.56 -19.60
C LYS A 182 1.46 4.73 -18.44
N LEU A 183 1.68 5.39 -17.32
CA LEU A 183 2.24 4.82 -16.11
C LEU A 183 1.38 5.21 -14.92
N ALA A 184 1.31 4.34 -13.92
CA ALA A 184 0.62 4.61 -12.67
C ALA A 184 1.61 4.61 -11.51
N THR A 185 1.24 5.27 -10.43
CA THR A 185 1.90 5.17 -9.14
C THR A 185 0.89 5.19 -7.99
N LEU A 186 1.28 4.69 -6.82
CA LEU A 186 0.45 4.73 -5.62
C LEU A 186 1.28 5.14 -4.41
N THR A 187 0.84 6.20 -3.72
CA THR A 187 1.51 6.75 -2.53
C THR A 187 1.37 5.86 -1.29
N VAL A 188 0.37 4.97 -1.27
CA VAL A 188 0.08 4.03 -0.18
C VAL A 188 0.41 2.59 -0.60
N PRO A 189 0.42 1.60 0.32
CA PRO A 189 0.50 0.20 -0.07
C PRO A 189 -0.66 -0.18 -0.99
N MET A 190 -0.43 -1.12 -1.91
CA MET A 190 -1.44 -1.58 -2.85
C MET A 190 -2.63 -2.24 -2.12
N TYR A 191 -3.84 -1.72 -2.31
CA TYR A 191 -5.07 -2.33 -1.79
C TYR A 191 -5.79 -3.19 -2.84
N GLN A 192 -6.85 -3.86 -2.42
CA GLN A 192 -7.53 -4.90 -3.19
C GLN A 192 -8.09 -4.40 -4.51
N THR A 193 -8.76 -3.24 -4.52
CA THR A 193 -9.37 -2.71 -5.74
C THR A 193 -8.34 -2.25 -6.76
N ASN A 194 -7.21 -1.64 -6.34
CA ASN A 194 -6.10 -1.39 -7.27
C ASN A 194 -5.54 -2.68 -7.86
N ALA A 195 -5.35 -3.72 -7.05
CA ALA A 195 -4.85 -5.00 -7.52
C ALA A 195 -5.80 -5.62 -8.57
N ALA A 196 -7.12 -5.50 -8.36
CA ALA A 196 -8.13 -5.97 -9.30
C ALA A 196 -8.05 -5.26 -10.67
N HIS A 197 -7.72 -3.96 -10.72
CA HIS A 197 -7.52 -3.25 -12.00
C HIS A 197 -6.40 -3.84 -12.87
N PHE A 198 -5.43 -4.53 -12.27
CA PHE A 198 -4.35 -5.21 -12.97
C PHE A 198 -4.53 -6.73 -13.07
N GLY A 199 -5.69 -7.26 -12.66
CA GLY A 199 -5.96 -8.70 -12.62
C GLY A 199 -5.13 -9.46 -11.57
N ILE A 200 -4.60 -8.75 -10.56
CA ILE A 200 -3.78 -9.36 -9.50
C ILE A 200 -4.72 -9.95 -8.43
N PRO A 201 -4.72 -11.28 -8.21
CA PRO A 201 -5.60 -11.90 -7.23
C PRO A 201 -5.22 -11.53 -5.79
N THR A 202 -6.22 -11.29 -4.95
CA THR A 202 -6.05 -11.04 -3.51
C THR A 202 -6.71 -12.12 -2.67
N PHE A 203 -5.90 -13.05 -2.17
CA PHE A 203 -6.39 -14.17 -1.37
C PHE A 203 -6.56 -13.76 0.10
N ALA A 204 -7.81 -13.66 0.55
CA ALA A 204 -8.14 -13.30 1.93
C ALA A 204 -7.65 -14.32 2.98
N SER A 205 -7.18 -15.49 2.57
CA SER A 205 -6.59 -16.49 3.48
C SER A 205 -5.24 -16.08 4.06
N PHE A 206 -4.49 -15.19 3.39
CA PHE A 206 -3.16 -14.75 3.84
C PHE A 206 -2.81 -13.30 3.50
N VAL A 207 -3.47 -12.67 2.52
CA VAL A 207 -3.31 -11.23 2.26
C VAL A 207 -4.22 -10.48 3.22
N PRO A 208 -3.68 -9.71 4.17
CA PRO A 208 -4.50 -8.96 5.10
C PRO A 208 -5.22 -7.82 4.37
N ASN A 209 -6.43 -7.53 4.82
CA ASN A 209 -7.23 -6.44 4.31
C ASN A 209 -6.50 -5.12 4.55
N TRP A 210 -6.51 -4.24 3.55
CA TRP A 210 -5.75 -2.99 3.63
C TRP A 210 -6.31 -2.01 4.68
N ALA A 211 -7.64 -1.90 4.79
CA ALA A 211 -8.26 -0.97 5.73
C ALA A 211 -8.35 -1.56 7.14
N ASN A 212 -8.70 -2.85 7.23
CA ASN A 212 -9.02 -3.55 8.48
C ASN A 212 -8.26 -4.89 8.60
N PRO A 213 -6.92 -4.87 8.68
CA PRO A 213 -6.11 -6.07 8.85
C PRO A 213 -6.23 -6.64 10.27
N SER A 214 -6.13 -7.96 10.42
CA SER A 214 -5.91 -8.56 11.74
C SER A 214 -4.54 -8.15 12.31
N LEU A 215 -4.49 -7.87 13.61
CA LEU A 215 -3.23 -7.60 14.32
C LEU A 215 -2.25 -8.79 14.33
N ASN A 216 -2.72 -9.99 13.98
CA ASN A 216 -1.91 -11.20 13.88
C ASN A 216 -1.39 -11.46 12.46
N ALA A 217 -1.76 -10.63 11.48
CA ALA A 217 -1.32 -10.83 10.11
C ALA A 217 0.21 -10.85 9.96
N PRO A 218 0.76 -11.73 9.09
CA PRO A 218 0.05 -12.66 8.21
C PRO A 218 -0.29 -14.00 8.87
N ALA A 219 0.12 -14.23 10.13
CA ALA A 219 -0.14 -15.44 10.89
C ALA A 219 -1.55 -15.45 11.51
N MET A 220 -2.55 -15.32 10.64
CA MET A 220 -3.97 -15.27 11.01
C MET A 220 -4.50 -16.66 11.37
N ASP A 221 -5.19 -16.77 12.50
CA ASP A 221 -5.92 -17.98 12.86
C ASP A 221 -7.21 -18.15 12.00
N PHE A 222 -8.09 -19.09 12.36
CA PHE A 222 -9.36 -19.24 11.62
C PHE A 222 -10.26 -18.00 11.72
N TRP A 223 -10.38 -17.40 12.89
CA TRP A 223 -11.29 -16.26 13.12
C TRP A 223 -10.74 -14.99 12.49
N ASP A 224 -9.43 -14.77 12.59
CA ASP A 224 -8.73 -13.72 11.88
C ASP A 224 -8.97 -13.83 10.36
N ARG A 225 -8.83 -15.04 9.80
CA ARG A 225 -9.08 -15.29 8.36
C ARG A 225 -10.54 -15.10 7.99
N LEU A 226 -11.49 -15.49 8.84
CA LEU A 226 -12.92 -15.28 8.59
C LEU A 226 -13.25 -13.78 8.54
N ILE A 227 -12.78 -13.00 9.52
CA ILE A 227 -12.96 -11.54 9.54
C ILE A 227 -12.30 -10.91 8.31
N ASN A 228 -11.07 -11.32 7.99
CA ASN A 228 -10.34 -10.82 6.83
C ASN A 228 -11.06 -11.13 5.51
N PHE A 229 -11.66 -12.33 5.41
CA PHE A 229 -12.52 -12.73 4.29
C PHE A 229 -13.76 -11.85 4.18
N LEU A 230 -14.48 -11.62 5.29
CA LEU A 230 -15.67 -10.77 5.30
C LEU A 230 -15.34 -9.32 4.90
N ASN A 231 -14.24 -8.76 5.40
CA ASN A 231 -13.78 -7.42 5.02
C ASN A 231 -13.40 -7.36 3.54
N THR A 232 -12.65 -8.35 3.04
CA THR A 232 -12.24 -8.41 1.62
C THR A 232 -13.45 -8.60 0.70
N PHE A 233 -14.43 -9.40 1.11
CA PHE A 233 -15.68 -9.56 0.38
C PHE A 233 -16.50 -8.27 0.34
N TYR A 234 -16.58 -7.55 1.46
CA TYR A 234 -17.22 -6.23 1.51
C TYR A 234 -16.55 -5.25 0.55
N ASP A 235 -15.22 -5.14 0.57
CA ASP A 235 -14.48 -4.25 -0.34
C ASP A 235 -14.73 -4.62 -1.81
N TRP A 236 -14.70 -5.91 -2.14
CA TRP A 236 -15.02 -6.38 -3.49
C TRP A 236 -16.46 -6.01 -3.89
N TYR A 237 -17.45 -6.28 -3.02
CA TYR A 237 -18.85 -6.01 -3.31
C TYR A 237 -19.19 -4.51 -3.40
N LYS A 238 -18.60 -3.68 -2.53
CA LYS A 238 -18.93 -2.25 -2.41
C LYS A 238 -18.02 -1.34 -3.21
N LEU A 239 -16.74 -1.65 -3.36
CA LEU A 239 -15.73 -0.71 -3.86
C LEU A 239 -15.15 -1.08 -5.23
N ASN A 240 -15.22 -2.35 -5.66
CA ASN A 240 -14.58 -2.81 -6.90
C ASN A 240 -15.09 -2.12 -8.18
N GLU A 241 -16.38 -1.80 -8.22
CA GLU A 241 -17.01 -1.06 -9.34
C GLU A 241 -17.22 0.42 -9.03
N ARG A 242 -17.26 0.81 -7.74
CA ARG A 242 -17.74 2.12 -7.30
C ARG A 242 -17.05 3.30 -8.00
N VAL A 243 -15.72 3.30 -8.05
CA VAL A 243 -14.96 4.38 -8.67
C VAL A 243 -15.27 4.49 -10.17
N ASN A 244 -15.32 3.34 -10.87
CA ASN A 244 -15.67 3.30 -12.28
C ASN A 244 -17.10 3.80 -12.53
N ASP A 245 -18.07 3.35 -11.73
CA ASP A 245 -19.48 3.70 -11.90
C ASP A 245 -19.74 5.19 -11.67
N LEU A 246 -18.95 5.83 -10.79
CA LEU A 246 -19.02 7.26 -10.54
C LEU A 246 -18.27 8.09 -11.59
N GLU A 247 -17.13 7.63 -12.09
CA GLU A 247 -16.28 8.41 -13.02
C GLU A 247 -16.65 8.25 -14.50
N ALA A 248 -17.08 7.06 -14.92
CA ALA A 248 -17.36 6.79 -16.33
C ALA A 248 -18.41 7.73 -16.94
N PRO A 249 -19.50 8.12 -16.25
CA PRO A 249 -20.44 9.11 -16.76
C PRO A 249 -19.80 10.48 -17.01
N PHE A 250 -19.01 10.99 -16.06
CA PHE A 250 -18.35 12.29 -16.18
C PHE A 250 -17.34 12.30 -17.33
N VAL A 251 -16.58 11.21 -17.49
CA VAL A 251 -15.61 11.08 -18.58
C VAL A 251 -16.30 11.02 -19.94
N ARG A 252 -17.40 10.27 -20.08
CA ARG A 252 -18.16 10.23 -21.35
C ARG A 252 -18.82 11.56 -21.68
N GLU A 253 -19.30 12.29 -20.67
CA GLU A 253 -19.84 13.63 -20.85
C GLU A 253 -18.75 14.61 -21.31
N ALA A 254 -17.58 14.60 -20.67
CA ALA A 254 -16.50 15.53 -20.96
C ALA A 254 -15.74 15.21 -22.27
N PHE A 255 -15.52 13.93 -22.59
CA PHE A 255 -14.65 13.50 -23.69
C PHE A 255 -15.39 12.83 -24.85
N GLY A 256 -16.70 12.61 -24.73
CA GLY A 256 -17.54 12.03 -25.77
C GLY A 256 -18.08 10.64 -25.42
N VAL A 257 -19.25 10.32 -25.95
CA VAL A 257 -19.99 9.08 -25.63
C VAL A 257 -19.23 7.81 -26.00
N ASP A 258 -18.38 7.86 -27.03
CA ASP A 258 -17.59 6.73 -27.53
C ASP A 258 -16.22 6.57 -26.86
N PHE A 259 -15.95 7.34 -25.79
CA PHE A 259 -14.66 7.26 -25.09
C PHE A 259 -14.40 5.83 -24.54
N PRO A 260 -13.15 5.33 -24.57
CA PRO A 260 -12.83 3.98 -24.13
C PRO A 260 -13.21 3.71 -22.67
N PRO A 261 -13.58 2.45 -22.32
CA PRO A 261 -13.87 2.08 -20.94
C PRO A 261 -12.70 2.33 -19.99
N LEU A 262 -12.96 2.97 -18.85
CA LEU A 262 -11.93 3.36 -17.88
C LEU A 262 -11.12 2.18 -17.34
N LYS A 263 -11.78 1.07 -17.01
CA LYS A 263 -11.10 -0.15 -16.56
C LYS A 263 -10.13 -0.72 -17.59
N GLN A 264 -10.48 -0.63 -18.88
CA GLN A 264 -9.61 -1.07 -19.96
C GLN A 264 -8.38 -0.16 -20.07
N LEU A 265 -8.57 1.16 -19.94
CA LEU A 265 -7.47 2.12 -19.93
C LEU A 265 -6.53 1.88 -18.75
N ALA A 266 -7.06 1.64 -17.55
CA ALA A 266 -6.28 1.36 -16.35
C ALA A 266 -5.48 0.05 -16.45
N LYS A 267 -6.10 -1.02 -16.98
CA LYS A 267 -5.41 -2.30 -17.22
C LYS A 267 -4.24 -2.14 -18.21
N ASN A 268 -4.42 -1.33 -19.25
CA ASN A 268 -3.43 -1.10 -20.31
C ASN A 268 -2.29 -0.15 -19.93
N ILE A 269 -2.24 0.33 -18.68
CA ILE A 269 -1.08 1.04 -18.14
C ILE A 269 0.13 0.11 -18.14
N SER A 270 1.28 0.59 -18.60
CA SER A 270 2.44 -0.26 -18.85
C SER A 270 3.15 -0.72 -17.58
N LEU A 271 3.40 0.18 -16.63
CA LEU A 271 4.03 -0.12 -15.35
C LEU A 271 3.33 0.63 -14.20
N PHE A 272 3.38 0.04 -13.03
CA PHE A 272 2.76 0.55 -11.81
C PHE A 272 3.77 0.63 -10.67
N PHE A 273 4.10 1.86 -10.29
CA PHE A 273 5.09 2.16 -9.25
C PHE A 273 4.42 2.21 -7.86
N LEU A 274 4.94 1.47 -6.89
CA LEU A 274 4.39 1.44 -5.54
C LEU A 274 5.33 2.13 -4.55
N ASN A 275 4.80 3.02 -3.71
CA ASN A 275 5.54 3.60 -2.57
C ASN A 275 5.75 2.59 -1.42
N SER A 276 5.95 1.32 -1.72
CA SER A 276 6.25 0.26 -0.74
C SER A 276 7.65 -0.30 -0.95
N ASN A 277 8.21 -0.91 0.09
CA ASN A 277 9.45 -1.67 -0.03
C ASN A 277 9.16 -3.17 0.08
N LYS A 278 9.58 -3.96 -0.92
CA LYS A 278 9.33 -5.41 -0.97
C LYS A 278 9.82 -6.21 0.25
N PHE A 279 10.83 -5.71 0.98
CA PHE A 279 11.33 -6.37 2.19
C PHE A 279 10.55 -6.01 3.45
N LEU A 280 9.77 -4.95 3.38
CA LEU A 280 8.84 -4.55 4.43
C LEU A 280 7.48 -5.20 4.21
N GLU A 281 6.99 -5.21 2.96
CA GLU A 281 5.62 -5.56 2.55
C GLU A 281 5.16 -6.99 2.86
N PHE A 282 3.85 -7.21 3.03
CA PHE A 282 3.32 -8.58 3.17
C PHE A 282 3.47 -9.35 1.85
N ALA A 283 3.72 -10.66 1.96
CA ALA A 283 3.79 -11.52 0.79
C ALA A 283 2.42 -11.63 0.12
N ARG A 284 2.35 -11.38 -1.18
CA ARG A 284 1.14 -11.47 -2.00
C ARG A 284 1.46 -11.78 -3.46
N PRO A 285 0.50 -12.26 -4.25
CA PRO A 285 0.61 -12.28 -5.70
C PRO A 285 0.86 -10.86 -6.24
N ILE A 286 1.76 -10.75 -7.21
CA ILE A 286 2.10 -9.50 -7.91
C ILE A 286 2.23 -9.77 -9.41
N SER A 287 1.97 -8.74 -10.22
CA SER A 287 2.27 -8.75 -11.65
C SER A 287 3.69 -8.24 -11.91
N ASN A 288 4.28 -8.63 -13.04
CA ASN A 288 5.55 -8.09 -13.55
C ASN A 288 5.46 -6.59 -13.90
N LYS A 289 4.26 -6.00 -13.90
CA LYS A 289 4.06 -4.56 -14.02
C LYS A 289 4.43 -3.77 -12.77
N ILE A 290 4.52 -4.43 -11.61
CA ILE A 290 4.74 -3.77 -10.31
C ILE A 290 6.22 -3.46 -10.10
N VAL A 291 6.52 -2.19 -9.83
CA VAL A 291 7.87 -1.72 -9.47
C VAL A 291 7.83 -1.04 -8.10
N TYR A 292 8.63 -1.52 -7.16
CA TYR A 292 8.68 -0.98 -5.80
C TYR A 292 9.66 0.20 -5.71
N ILE A 293 9.14 1.39 -5.41
CA ILE A 293 9.91 2.64 -5.25
C ILE A 293 9.72 3.27 -3.86
N GLY A 294 9.33 2.48 -2.86
CA GLY A 294 9.19 2.95 -1.48
C GLY A 294 10.47 3.54 -0.92
N GLY A 295 10.37 4.72 -0.32
CA GLY A 295 11.50 5.46 0.24
C GLY A 295 12.14 6.47 -0.72
N ILE A 296 11.56 6.71 -1.89
CA ILE A 296 12.02 7.75 -2.84
C ILE A 296 11.97 9.17 -2.25
N THR A 297 11.00 9.44 -1.36
CA THR A 297 10.86 10.73 -0.66
C THR A 297 12.02 11.03 0.28
N ASP A 298 12.69 10.00 0.80
CA ASP A 298 13.85 10.16 1.67
C ASP A 298 15.09 10.65 0.90
N GLU A 299 15.24 10.25 -0.37
CA GLU A 299 16.33 10.73 -1.24
C GLU A 299 16.09 12.18 -1.70
N TRP A 300 14.83 12.62 -1.67
CA TRP A 300 14.40 13.96 -2.05
C TRP A 300 14.60 15.01 -0.94
N LYS A 301 14.49 14.60 0.34
CA LYS A 301 14.68 15.48 1.51
C LYS A 301 16.17 15.74 1.78
N LYS A 302 16.75 16.73 1.08
CA LYS A 302 18.19 17.09 1.16
C LYS A 302 18.64 17.63 2.54
N THR A 303 17.74 18.11 3.40
CA THR A 303 18.11 18.62 4.73
C THR A 303 18.35 17.48 5.71
N THR A 304 19.62 17.10 5.83
CA THR A 304 20.14 16.25 6.91
C THR A 304 20.62 17.06 8.11
N GLU A 305 20.69 18.39 7.96
CA GLU A 305 21.15 19.29 9.01
C GLU A 305 20.03 19.60 9.99
N LEU A 306 20.30 19.33 11.26
CA LEU A 306 19.52 19.81 12.40
C LEU A 306 19.95 21.24 12.73
N ASP A 307 19.04 22.10 13.17
CA ASP A 307 19.43 23.37 13.80
C ASP A 307 20.08 23.11 15.18
N GLU A 308 20.63 24.15 15.79
CA GLU A 308 21.32 24.06 17.08
C GLU A 308 20.38 23.61 18.22
N GLU A 309 19.10 23.99 18.16
CA GLU A 309 18.11 23.63 19.17
C GLU A 309 17.85 22.11 19.18
N PHE A 310 17.53 21.50 18.03
CA PHE A 310 17.35 20.06 17.94
C PHE A 310 18.64 19.30 18.25
N ARG A 311 19.81 19.76 17.77
CA ARG A 311 21.11 19.13 18.09
C ARG A 311 21.35 19.11 19.58
N SER A 312 21.15 20.23 20.27
CA SER A 312 21.36 20.34 21.72
C SER A 312 20.50 19.33 22.49
N ILE A 313 19.21 19.21 22.16
CA ILE A 313 18.31 18.24 22.81
C ILE A 313 18.80 16.80 22.57
N LEU A 314 19.14 16.49 21.33
CA LEU A 314 19.52 15.14 20.92
C LEU A 314 20.88 14.71 21.51
N ASP A 315 21.90 15.57 21.44
CA ASP A 315 23.26 15.27 21.88
C ASP A 315 23.38 15.19 23.41
N ASN A 316 22.66 16.06 24.13
CA ASN A 316 22.65 16.09 25.59
C ASN A 316 21.78 14.98 26.21
N SER A 317 20.99 14.26 25.41
CA SER A 317 20.16 13.16 25.90
C SER A 317 21.00 12.03 26.53
N ARG A 318 20.62 11.65 27.76
CA ARG A 318 21.34 10.63 28.55
C ARG A 318 21.13 9.23 27.99
N SER A 319 19.88 8.75 28.01
CA SER A 319 19.53 7.43 27.47
C SER A 319 19.16 7.48 25.98
N GLY A 320 18.86 8.67 25.48
CA GLY A 320 18.53 8.95 24.09
C GLY A 320 17.22 9.71 23.97
N THR A 321 16.75 9.85 22.75
CA THR A 321 15.56 10.66 22.43
C THR A 321 14.46 9.81 21.82
N VAL A 322 13.21 10.21 22.06
CA VAL A 322 12.01 9.69 21.40
C VAL A 322 11.37 10.81 20.60
N LEU A 323 11.13 10.57 19.31
CA LEU A 323 10.35 11.49 18.48
C LEU A 323 8.88 11.09 18.53
N PHE A 324 7.98 12.04 18.75
CA PHE A 324 6.54 11.86 18.69
C PHE A 324 5.94 12.77 17.61
N SER A 325 5.37 12.19 16.54
CA SER A 325 4.76 12.94 15.44
C SER A 325 3.66 12.14 14.73
N PHE A 326 2.47 12.73 14.61
CA PHE A 326 1.35 12.18 13.84
C PHE A 326 1.35 12.63 12.36
N GLY A 327 2.47 13.11 11.84
CA GLY A 327 2.58 13.55 10.45
C GLY A 327 1.98 14.94 10.21
N THR A 328 1.55 15.20 8.97
CA THR A 328 1.09 16.53 8.54
C THR A 328 -0.43 16.63 8.34
N VAL A 329 -1.12 15.50 8.19
CA VAL A 329 -2.57 15.46 7.93
C VAL A 329 -3.38 15.40 9.22
N ALA A 330 -2.89 14.69 10.24
CA ALA A 330 -3.58 14.62 11.53
C ALA A 330 -3.56 15.99 12.22
N ASN A 331 -4.74 16.57 12.41
CA ASN A 331 -4.86 17.87 13.08
C ASN A 331 -4.69 17.71 14.60
N THR A 332 -3.52 18.09 15.12
CA THR A 332 -3.22 17.90 16.53
C THR A 332 -4.07 18.77 17.46
N ARG A 333 -4.70 19.84 16.95
CA ARG A 333 -5.66 20.65 17.72
C ARG A 333 -6.86 19.84 18.21
N THR A 334 -7.17 18.73 17.53
CA THR A 334 -8.27 17.84 17.90
C THR A 334 -7.88 16.80 18.97
N LEU A 335 -6.60 16.74 19.39
CA LEU A 335 -6.21 15.98 20.58
C LEU A 335 -6.86 16.61 21.80
N GLY A 336 -7.82 15.91 22.42
CA GLY A 336 -8.48 16.38 23.63
C GLY A 336 -7.51 16.66 24.77
N GLU A 337 -7.81 17.67 25.59
CA GLU A 337 -7.01 18.08 26.77
C GLU A 337 -6.62 16.89 27.66
N SER A 338 -7.60 16.03 27.99
CA SER A 338 -7.35 14.85 28.82
C SER A 338 -6.27 13.94 28.23
N LEU A 339 -6.26 13.75 26.91
CA LEU A 339 -5.26 12.93 26.24
C LEU A 339 -3.90 13.64 26.23
N ARG A 340 -3.83 14.93 25.88
CA ARG A 340 -2.57 15.70 25.92
C ARG A 340 -1.89 15.64 27.29
N ARG A 341 -2.66 15.90 28.36
CA ARG A 341 -2.15 15.83 29.74
C ARG A 341 -1.71 14.42 30.12
N THR A 342 -2.40 13.39 29.65
CA THR A 342 -2.01 11.99 29.88
C THR A 342 -0.71 11.63 29.17
N LEU A 343 -0.53 12.10 27.93
CA LEU A 343 0.73 11.92 27.18
C LEU A 343 1.90 12.59 27.92
N LEU A 344 1.75 13.84 28.35
CA LEU A 344 2.77 14.57 29.12
C LEU A 344 3.17 13.83 30.41
N ARG A 345 2.18 13.42 31.20
CA ARG A 345 2.42 12.61 32.42
C ARG A 345 3.04 11.25 32.13
N THR A 346 2.82 10.70 30.95
CA THR A 346 3.45 9.44 30.54
C THR A 346 4.91 9.67 30.21
N PHE A 347 5.24 10.74 29.46
CA PHE A 347 6.62 11.08 29.12
C PHE A 347 7.45 11.46 30.36
N SER A 348 6.84 12.13 31.35
CA SER A 348 7.51 12.49 32.60
C SER A 348 7.95 11.27 33.43
N GLN A 349 7.39 10.08 33.17
CA GLN A 349 7.78 8.83 33.82
C GLN A 349 9.05 8.20 33.20
N PHE A 350 9.62 8.81 32.17
CA PHE A 350 10.87 8.41 31.52
C PHE A 350 11.93 9.52 31.64
N PRO A 351 12.37 9.89 32.87
CA PRO A 351 13.21 11.06 33.10
C PRO A 351 14.60 10.98 32.45
N ASP A 352 15.06 9.79 32.06
CA ASP A 352 16.36 9.60 31.40
C ASP A 352 16.31 9.79 29.87
N TYR A 353 15.11 9.95 29.31
CA TYR A 353 14.88 10.12 27.87
C TYR A 353 14.30 11.51 27.57
N GLU A 354 14.79 12.10 26.49
CA GLU A 354 14.23 13.33 25.94
C GLU A 354 13.11 13.00 24.96
N PHE A 355 12.03 13.78 24.96
CA PHE A 355 10.90 13.64 24.05
C PHE A 355 10.79 14.88 23.17
N ILE A 356 10.93 14.71 21.86
CA ILE A 356 10.61 15.76 20.89
C ILE A 356 9.19 15.50 20.40
N TRP A 357 8.26 16.39 20.73
CA TRP A 357 6.85 16.24 20.38
C TRP A 357 6.40 17.31 19.39
N LYS A 358 6.02 16.87 18.18
CA LYS A 358 5.36 17.75 17.23
C LYS A 358 3.92 18.04 17.70
N LEU A 359 3.67 19.27 18.15
CA LEU A 359 2.39 19.75 18.68
C LEU A 359 2.15 21.19 18.24
N ASP A 360 0.92 21.52 17.85
CA ASP A 360 0.58 22.89 17.46
C ASP A 360 0.77 23.89 18.62
N ALA A 361 1.14 25.12 18.26
CA ALA A 361 1.50 26.16 19.23
C ALA A 361 0.37 26.48 20.22
N GLU A 362 -0.89 26.43 19.77
CA GLU A 362 -2.07 26.67 20.61
C GLU A 362 -2.24 25.57 21.66
N SER A 363 -2.18 24.30 21.26
CA SER A 363 -2.24 23.17 22.18
C SER A 363 -1.06 23.15 23.16
N ALA A 364 0.14 23.55 22.71
CA ALA A 364 1.30 23.70 23.59
C ALA A 364 1.09 24.83 24.61
N ALA A 365 0.57 26.00 24.19
CA ALA A 365 0.28 27.12 25.08
C ALA A 365 -0.76 26.75 26.15
N ASN A 366 -1.81 26.02 25.75
CA ASN A 366 -2.87 25.55 26.64
C ASN A 366 -2.36 24.62 27.76
N GLU A 367 -1.26 23.91 27.54
CA GLU A 367 -0.65 23.00 28.53
C GLU A 367 0.67 23.52 29.11
N SER A 368 0.97 24.81 28.93
CA SER A 368 2.29 25.41 29.22
C SER A 368 2.82 25.12 30.64
N GLU A 369 1.98 25.20 31.66
CA GLU A 369 2.38 24.91 33.05
C GLU A 369 2.79 23.44 33.25
N LEU A 370 2.08 22.50 32.59
CA LEU A 370 2.42 21.08 32.67
C LEU A 370 3.68 20.75 31.85
N ILE A 371 3.87 21.41 30.72
CA ILE A 371 5.10 21.30 29.91
C ILE A 371 6.31 21.82 30.71
N LYS A 372 6.19 22.99 31.37
CA LYS A 372 7.25 23.50 32.26
C LYS A 372 7.58 22.54 33.41
N ALA A 373 6.57 21.83 33.93
CA ALA A 373 6.76 20.81 34.96
C ALA A 373 7.32 19.47 34.41
N THR A 374 7.48 19.34 33.09
CA THR A 374 7.96 18.13 32.41
C THR A 374 9.22 18.45 31.58
N PRO A 375 10.38 18.67 32.23
CA PRO A 375 11.57 19.23 31.58
C PRO A 375 12.19 18.36 30.48
N ASN A 376 11.82 17.07 30.41
CA ASN A 376 12.28 16.14 29.39
C ASN A 376 11.39 16.11 28.14
N VAL A 377 10.40 17.01 28.02
CA VAL A 377 9.51 17.12 26.86
C VAL A 377 9.69 18.47 26.19
N HIS A 378 9.96 18.44 24.88
CA HIS A 378 10.22 19.59 24.03
C HIS A 378 9.17 19.63 22.91
N THR A 379 8.33 20.66 22.88
CA THR A 379 7.21 20.76 21.92
C THR A 379 7.54 21.71 20.78
N PHE A 380 7.23 21.31 19.55
CA PHE A 380 7.47 22.10 18.34
C PHE A 380 6.31 22.03 17.38
N GLU A 381 5.97 23.15 16.72
CA GLU A 381 4.95 23.13 15.65
C GLU A 381 5.42 22.35 14.42
N TRP A 382 6.71 22.46 14.11
CA TRP A 382 7.36 21.73 13.02
C TRP A 382 8.67 21.10 13.49
N VAL A 383 8.97 19.90 12.98
CA VAL A 383 10.20 19.18 13.31
C VAL A 383 10.88 18.70 12.01
N PRO A 384 12.23 18.76 11.92
CA PRO A 384 12.98 18.18 10.82
C PRO A 384 13.05 16.65 10.97
N GLN A 385 11.88 15.98 10.86
CA GLN A 385 11.68 14.55 11.15
C GLN A 385 12.76 13.67 10.52
N ASN A 386 13.10 13.90 9.25
CA ASN A 386 14.10 13.10 8.54
C ASN A 386 15.49 13.18 9.19
N ALA A 387 15.93 14.39 9.56
CA ALA A 387 17.22 14.62 10.20
C ALA A 387 17.23 14.03 11.63
N ILE A 388 16.14 14.18 12.38
CA ILE A 388 15.99 13.59 13.72
C ILE A 388 16.05 12.05 13.65
N LEU A 389 15.35 11.44 12.68
CA LEU A 389 15.36 9.99 12.46
C LEU A 389 16.77 9.44 12.25
N ARG A 390 17.63 10.20 11.58
CA ARG A 390 19.03 9.85 11.29
C ARG A 390 19.97 10.04 12.49
N HIS A 391 19.53 10.72 13.54
CA HIS A 391 20.38 11.02 14.69
C HIS A 391 20.73 9.76 15.49
N SER A 392 21.99 9.62 15.89
CA SER A 392 22.51 8.42 16.57
C SER A 392 21.85 8.19 17.95
N LYS A 393 21.45 9.27 18.62
CA LYS A 393 20.76 9.27 19.92
C LYS A 393 19.27 8.97 19.84
N LEU A 394 18.67 8.93 18.66
CA LEU A 394 17.26 8.54 18.54
C LEU A 394 17.07 7.05 18.85
N ARG A 395 16.13 6.76 19.75
CA ARG A 395 15.81 5.41 20.23
C ARG A 395 14.53 4.86 19.66
N ALA A 396 13.50 5.70 19.53
CA ALA A 396 12.18 5.29 19.07
C ALA A 396 11.46 6.43 18.34
N PHE A 397 10.53 6.03 17.48
CA PHE A 397 9.61 6.93 16.80
C PHE A 397 8.16 6.56 17.14
N VAL A 398 7.45 7.44 17.85
CA VAL A 398 6.01 7.33 18.06
C VAL A 398 5.30 8.03 16.90
N THR A 399 4.53 7.27 16.13
CA THR A 399 3.93 7.75 14.89
C THR A 399 2.57 7.15 14.61
N HIS A 400 1.78 7.87 13.81
CA HIS A 400 0.56 7.34 13.19
C HIS A 400 0.81 6.26 12.13
N CYS A 401 2.07 5.93 11.78
CA CYS A 401 2.40 4.91 10.77
C CYS A 401 1.93 5.24 9.33
N GLY A 402 1.82 6.50 8.93
CA GLY A 402 1.63 6.83 7.51
C GLY A 402 2.77 6.31 6.63
N GLN A 403 2.49 5.96 5.37
CA GLN A 403 3.43 5.25 4.49
C GLN A 403 4.84 5.86 4.42
N ASN A 404 4.94 7.19 4.21
CA ASN A 404 6.24 7.86 4.15
C ASN A 404 7.02 7.76 5.48
N SER A 405 6.33 7.90 6.62
CA SER A 405 6.96 7.79 7.95
C SER A 405 7.44 6.36 8.23
N LEU A 406 6.67 5.36 7.81
CA LEU A 406 7.09 3.95 7.89
C LEU A 406 8.32 3.70 7.01
N ALA A 407 8.32 4.18 5.77
CA ALA A 407 9.44 4.03 4.85
C ALA A 407 10.73 4.70 5.37
N GLU A 408 10.63 5.92 5.91
CA GLU A 408 11.74 6.63 6.55
C GLU A 408 12.29 5.83 7.73
N ALA A 409 11.44 5.40 8.66
CA ALA A 409 11.86 4.63 9.84
C ALA A 409 12.51 3.30 9.46
N ALA A 410 11.96 2.58 8.47
CA ALA A 410 12.52 1.32 7.97
C ALA A 410 13.87 1.52 7.28
N LYS A 411 14.02 2.60 6.48
CA LYS A 411 15.28 2.93 5.78
C LYS A 411 16.39 3.36 6.74
N ILE A 412 16.06 3.95 7.89
CA ILE A 412 17.06 4.32 8.91
C ILE A 412 17.28 3.23 9.97
N GLY A 413 16.30 2.35 10.16
CA GLY A 413 16.31 1.27 11.14
C GLY A 413 16.00 1.77 12.55
N VAL A 414 14.89 2.52 12.67
CA VAL A 414 14.35 3.06 13.92
C VAL A 414 13.11 2.27 14.34
N PRO A 415 13.04 1.76 15.58
CA PRO A 415 11.84 1.15 16.14
C PRO A 415 10.65 2.11 16.27
N ILE A 416 9.43 1.57 16.16
CA ILE A 416 8.19 2.36 16.12
C ILE A 416 7.25 2.01 17.28
N VAL A 417 6.65 3.02 17.90
CA VAL A 417 5.35 2.86 18.56
C VAL A 417 4.29 3.38 17.60
N GLY A 418 3.48 2.46 17.07
CA GLY A 418 2.49 2.78 16.03
C GLY A 418 1.12 3.05 16.65
N ILE A 419 0.56 4.23 16.41
CA ILE A 419 -0.77 4.66 16.86
C ILE A 419 -1.60 5.06 15.62
N PRO A 420 -2.15 4.08 14.87
CA PRO A 420 -2.92 4.36 13.66
C PRO A 420 -4.15 5.22 13.93
N LEU A 421 -4.47 6.10 12.98
CA LEU A 421 -5.61 7.01 13.04
C LEU A 421 -6.64 6.77 11.92
N PHE A 422 -6.20 6.57 10.68
CA PHE A 422 -7.05 6.34 9.50
C PHE A 422 -6.25 5.85 8.28
N GLY A 423 -6.93 5.48 7.18
CA GLY A 423 -6.27 5.11 5.91
C GLY A 423 -5.38 3.87 6.01
N ASP A 424 -4.19 3.93 5.42
CA ASP A 424 -3.19 2.85 5.36
C ASP A 424 -2.52 2.54 6.70
N GLN A 425 -2.72 3.40 7.69
CA GLN A 425 -1.91 3.45 8.91
C GLN A 425 -1.97 2.17 9.75
N LEU A 426 -3.14 1.54 9.84
CA LEU A 426 -3.31 0.29 10.59
C LEU A 426 -2.57 -0.87 9.90
N TYR A 427 -2.70 -0.97 8.58
CA TYR A 427 -1.92 -1.92 7.77
C TYR A 427 -0.42 -1.75 7.98
N ASN A 428 0.07 -0.52 7.92
CA ASN A 428 1.47 -0.20 8.13
C ASN A 428 1.95 -0.54 9.55
N ALA A 429 1.12 -0.30 10.58
CA ALA A 429 1.46 -0.65 11.95
C ALA A 429 1.52 -2.18 12.15
N VAL A 430 0.58 -2.94 11.58
CA VAL A 430 0.59 -4.41 11.62
C VAL A 430 1.79 -4.95 10.84
N LEU A 431 2.12 -4.35 9.70
CA LEU A 431 3.30 -4.68 8.90
C LEU A 431 4.59 -4.49 9.70
N ALA A 432 4.76 -3.34 10.33
CA ALA A 432 5.92 -3.02 11.17
C ALA A 432 6.00 -3.93 12.40
N LYS A 433 4.85 -4.25 13.02
CA LYS A 433 4.75 -5.23 14.12
C LYS A 433 5.19 -6.61 13.65
N HIS A 434 4.73 -7.07 12.49
CA HIS A 434 5.11 -8.36 11.91
C HIS A 434 6.61 -8.43 11.62
N ARG A 435 7.23 -7.33 11.20
CA ARG A 435 8.69 -7.23 11.07
C ARG A 435 9.44 -7.14 12.40
N GLY A 436 8.72 -7.17 13.52
CA GLY A 436 9.30 -7.09 14.86
C GLY A 436 9.97 -5.75 15.15
N MET A 437 9.59 -4.68 14.44
CA MET A 437 10.15 -3.33 14.64
C MET A 437 9.18 -2.39 15.36
N ALA A 438 7.95 -2.82 15.61
CA ALA A 438 6.93 -1.96 16.19
C ALA A 438 6.08 -2.60 17.28
N VAL A 439 5.59 -1.76 18.20
CA VAL A 439 4.48 -2.04 19.09
C VAL A 439 3.27 -1.21 18.63
N HIS A 440 2.15 -1.89 18.38
CA HIS A 440 0.88 -1.24 18.05
C HIS A 440 0.16 -0.78 19.33
N VAL A 441 -0.39 0.43 19.30
CA VAL A 441 -1.25 1.01 20.33
C VAL A 441 -2.54 1.47 19.67
N ASP A 442 -3.66 0.96 20.17
CA ASP A 442 -4.99 1.32 19.68
C ASP A 442 -5.37 2.72 20.17
N ILE A 443 -5.76 3.61 19.24
CA ILE A 443 -6.08 5.00 19.58
C ILE A 443 -7.32 5.13 20.48
N ARG A 444 -8.34 4.28 20.32
CA ARG A 444 -9.55 4.30 21.16
C ARG A 444 -9.20 3.92 22.60
N GLN A 445 -8.35 2.91 22.75
CA GLN A 445 -7.86 2.50 24.06
C GLN A 445 -6.96 3.58 24.68
N LEU A 446 -6.11 4.23 23.88
CA LEU A 446 -5.27 5.33 24.35
C LEU A 446 -6.09 6.55 24.82
N ILE A 447 -7.16 6.91 24.10
CA ILE A 447 -8.07 8.02 24.49
C ILE A 447 -8.76 7.72 25.83
N THR A 448 -9.15 6.46 26.06
CA THR A 448 -9.88 6.05 27.27
C THR A 448 -8.96 5.75 28.46
N ASP A 449 -7.67 5.50 28.23
CA ASP A 449 -6.68 5.26 29.27
C ASP A 449 -6.23 6.55 29.96
N LYS A 450 -6.92 6.93 31.03
CA LYS A 450 -6.56 8.09 31.87
C LYS A 450 -5.24 7.93 32.65
N THR A 451 -4.67 6.73 32.69
CA THR A 451 -3.44 6.45 33.45
C THR A 451 -2.17 6.53 32.62
N GLY A 452 -2.30 6.52 31.28
CA GLY A 452 -1.16 6.46 30.35
C GLY A 452 -0.41 5.11 30.38
N LYS A 453 -0.95 4.10 31.07
CA LYS A 453 -0.35 2.77 31.21
C LYS A 453 -0.10 2.11 29.87
N MET A 454 -0.98 2.30 28.89
CA MET A 454 -0.88 1.71 27.57
C MET A 454 0.36 2.21 26.84
N LEU A 455 0.48 3.53 26.69
CA LEU A 455 1.63 4.13 26.02
C LEU A 455 2.92 3.91 26.80
N ARG A 456 2.88 3.98 28.14
CA ARG A 456 4.02 3.63 28.98
C ARG A 456 4.52 2.22 28.70
N THR A 457 3.61 1.24 28.66
CA THR A 457 3.98 -0.16 28.41
C THR A 457 4.58 -0.32 27.01
N ALA A 458 4.02 0.34 26.00
CA ALA A 458 4.56 0.31 24.65
C ALA A 458 5.96 0.94 24.55
N LEU A 459 6.16 2.11 25.15
CA LEU A 459 7.45 2.80 25.22
C LEU A 459 8.48 1.97 25.98
N SER A 460 8.16 1.45 27.16
CA SER A 460 9.07 0.59 27.93
C SER A 460 9.49 -0.64 27.14
N ARG A 461 8.59 -1.26 26.37
CA ARG A 461 8.95 -2.41 25.51
C ARG A 461 9.90 -1.98 24.40
N ILE A 462 9.56 -0.94 23.63
CA ILE A 462 10.38 -0.48 22.51
C ILE A 462 11.76 0.00 22.97
N LEU A 463 11.85 0.66 24.11
CA LEU A 463 13.10 1.22 24.63
C LEU A 463 14.00 0.17 25.29
N ASN A 464 13.43 -0.86 25.93
CA ASN A 464 14.21 -1.84 26.71
C ASN A 464 14.47 -3.16 25.98
N ASP A 465 13.64 -3.55 25.02
CA ASP A 465 13.83 -4.79 24.25
C ASP A 465 14.65 -4.53 22.98
N ALA A 466 15.92 -4.94 23.03
CA ALA A 466 16.89 -4.74 21.95
C ALA A 466 16.48 -5.44 20.63
N SER A 467 15.57 -6.43 20.67
CA SER A 467 15.12 -7.13 19.47
C SER A 467 14.43 -6.19 18.49
N PHE A 468 13.69 -5.17 18.95
CA PHE A 468 13.04 -4.19 18.07
C PHE A 468 14.06 -3.40 17.24
N ARG A 469 15.14 -2.94 17.89
CA ARG A 469 16.21 -2.21 17.21
C ARG A 469 17.02 -3.12 16.29
N ALA A 470 17.28 -4.36 16.70
CA ALA A 470 17.95 -5.36 15.86
C ALA A 470 17.15 -5.65 14.58
N ASN A 471 15.84 -5.86 14.70
CA ASN A 471 14.93 -6.11 13.58
C ASN A 471 14.81 -4.88 12.66
N ALA A 472 14.67 -3.69 13.22
CA ALA A 472 14.64 -2.45 12.44
C ALA A 472 15.95 -2.27 11.65
N LYS A 473 17.11 -2.53 12.26
CA LYS A 473 18.41 -2.50 11.58
C LYS A 473 18.58 -3.60 10.54
N LEU A 474 17.99 -4.78 10.75
CA LEU A 474 17.98 -5.84 9.74
C LEU A 474 17.21 -5.41 8.49
N ILE A 475 16.03 -4.79 8.65
CA ILE A 475 15.27 -4.25 7.52
C ILE A 475 16.04 -3.12 6.83
N GLN A 476 16.61 -2.19 7.60
CA GLN A 476 17.47 -1.13 7.05
C GLN A 476 18.61 -1.71 6.21
N LYS A 477 19.29 -2.75 6.70
CA LYS A 477 20.37 -3.42 5.96
C LYS A 477 19.87 -4.05 4.65
N LYS A 478 18.69 -4.68 4.65
CA LYS A 478 18.08 -5.22 3.42
C LYS A 478 17.77 -4.13 2.40
N ILE A 479 17.25 -2.99 2.86
CA ILE A 479 16.95 -1.84 2.01
C ILE A 479 18.26 -1.25 1.44
N ALA A 480 19.25 -0.99 2.31
CA ALA A 480 20.53 -0.39 1.92
C ALA A 480 21.36 -1.27 0.97
N LEU A 481 21.28 -2.60 1.12
CA LEU A 481 21.97 -3.57 0.25
C LEU A 481 21.11 -4.02 -0.94
N SER A 482 19.95 -3.41 -1.17
CA SER A 482 19.16 -3.70 -2.36
C SER A 482 19.93 -3.27 -3.61
N PRO A 483 20.02 -4.10 -4.66
CA PRO A 483 20.86 -3.81 -5.82
C PRO A 483 20.56 -2.50 -6.54
N PHE A 484 19.29 -2.06 -6.54
CA PHE A 484 18.84 -0.84 -7.21
C PHE A 484 18.02 0.01 -6.24
N GLY A 485 18.38 1.29 -6.12
CA GLY A 485 17.64 2.27 -5.33
C GLY A 485 16.28 2.64 -5.94
N ALA A 486 15.42 3.31 -5.18
CA ALA A 486 14.07 3.66 -5.64
C ALA A 486 14.11 4.62 -6.85
N LYS A 487 14.96 5.64 -6.80
CA LYS A 487 15.17 6.59 -7.90
C LYS A 487 15.71 5.92 -9.16
N GLU A 488 16.69 5.04 -9.02
CA GLU A 488 17.27 4.33 -10.18
C GLU A 488 16.23 3.41 -10.83
N GLN A 489 15.46 2.66 -10.02
CA GLN A 489 14.38 1.83 -10.53
C GLN A 489 13.34 2.66 -11.29
N LEU A 490 12.88 3.77 -10.71
CA LEU A 490 11.93 4.66 -11.37
C LEU A 490 12.45 5.12 -12.74
N VAL A 491 13.62 5.74 -12.78
CA VAL A 491 14.18 6.34 -14.00
C VAL A 491 14.34 5.28 -15.10
N ARG A 492 14.99 4.15 -14.78
CA ARG A 492 15.27 3.12 -15.79
C ARG A 492 14.01 2.45 -16.33
N TRP A 493 13.01 2.22 -15.48
CA TRP A 493 11.74 1.65 -15.91
C TRP A 493 10.88 2.62 -16.71
N VAL A 494 10.92 3.92 -16.39
CA VAL A 494 10.27 4.97 -17.19
C VAL A 494 10.92 5.07 -18.58
N GLU A 495 12.25 5.11 -18.64
CA GLU A 495 12.99 5.11 -19.92
C GLU A 495 12.71 3.85 -20.76
N PHE A 496 12.69 2.68 -20.12
CA PHE A 496 12.31 1.43 -20.76
C PHE A 496 10.88 1.46 -21.31
N ALA A 497 9.91 1.90 -20.51
CA ALA A 497 8.52 1.99 -20.94
C ALA A 497 8.31 3.03 -22.05
N ALA A 498 9.11 4.11 -22.08
CA ALA A 498 9.05 5.09 -23.16
C ALA A 498 9.51 4.50 -24.51
N GLU A 499 10.43 3.53 -24.49
CA GLU A 499 10.84 2.75 -25.67
C GLU A 499 9.81 1.67 -26.04
N PHE A 500 9.15 1.08 -25.04
CA PHE A 500 8.13 0.04 -25.20
C PHE A 500 6.79 0.45 -24.56
N PRO A 501 6.00 1.34 -25.20
CA PRO A 501 4.88 2.01 -24.55
C PRO A 501 3.67 1.13 -24.22
N HIS A 502 3.58 -0.06 -24.81
CA HIS A 502 2.48 -0.99 -24.60
C HIS A 502 3.04 -2.32 -24.09
N LEU A 503 2.98 -2.54 -22.78
CA LEU A 503 3.41 -3.79 -22.14
C LEU A 503 2.20 -4.68 -21.82
N ASN A 504 1.36 -4.91 -22.83
CA ASN A 504 0.08 -5.62 -22.66
C ASN A 504 0.26 -7.12 -22.46
N GLU A 505 1.39 -7.69 -22.88
CA GLU A 505 1.81 -9.06 -22.60
C GLU A 505 2.01 -9.33 -21.09
N LEU A 506 2.16 -8.27 -20.27
CA LEU A 506 2.23 -8.37 -18.82
C LEU A 506 0.85 -8.29 -18.14
N ASN A 507 -0.23 -8.11 -18.90
CA ASN A 507 -1.59 -8.08 -18.37
C ASN A 507 -2.00 -9.46 -17.83
N MET A 508 -2.54 -9.47 -16.62
CA MET A 508 -3.29 -10.63 -16.13
C MET A 508 -4.75 -10.53 -16.58
N PRO A 509 -5.43 -11.66 -16.84
CA PRO A 509 -6.85 -11.66 -17.12
C PRO A 509 -7.64 -11.22 -15.88
N THR A 510 -8.71 -10.45 -16.07
CA THR A 510 -9.58 -10.01 -14.99
C THR A 510 -10.84 -10.88 -14.89
N ASP A 511 -11.55 -10.80 -13.77
CA ASP A 511 -12.86 -11.43 -13.57
C ASP A 511 -13.92 -10.93 -14.56
N ALA A 512 -13.82 -9.67 -14.99
CA ALA A 512 -14.67 -9.10 -16.06
C ALA A 512 -14.45 -9.74 -17.44
N GLU A 513 -13.26 -10.29 -17.73
CA GLU A 513 -12.92 -10.87 -19.03
C GLU A 513 -13.20 -12.37 -19.09
N LEU A 514 -12.87 -13.09 -18.02
CA LEU A 514 -13.12 -14.53 -17.92
C LEU A 514 -14.55 -14.84 -17.44
N GLY A 515 -15.21 -13.90 -16.79
CA GLY A 515 -16.40 -14.14 -15.98
C GLY A 515 -16.03 -14.76 -14.63
N TRP A 516 -16.71 -14.35 -13.56
CA TRP A 516 -16.40 -14.78 -12.19
C TRP A 516 -16.47 -16.32 -12.01
N VAL A 517 -17.32 -17.01 -12.77
CA VAL A 517 -17.44 -18.48 -12.72
C VAL A 517 -16.14 -19.16 -13.15
N ALA A 518 -15.57 -18.77 -14.29
CA ALA A 518 -14.33 -19.34 -14.79
C ALA A 518 -13.10 -18.79 -14.03
N TYR A 519 -13.11 -17.49 -13.68
CA TYR A 519 -12.01 -16.87 -12.93
C TYR A 519 -11.73 -17.55 -11.59
N TYR A 520 -12.78 -17.97 -10.87
CA TYR A 520 -12.67 -18.72 -9.61
C TYR A 520 -12.77 -20.25 -9.80
N SER A 521 -12.73 -20.75 -11.04
CA SER A 521 -12.81 -22.18 -11.40
C SER A 521 -14.04 -22.90 -10.83
N ILE A 522 -15.16 -22.19 -10.65
CA ILE A 522 -16.38 -22.74 -10.05
C ILE A 522 -17.01 -23.79 -10.96
N ASP A 523 -17.00 -23.55 -12.27
CA ASP A 523 -17.39 -24.51 -13.29
C ASP A 523 -16.59 -25.82 -13.21
N ALA A 524 -15.27 -25.74 -13.13
CA ALA A 524 -14.37 -26.88 -13.02
C ALA A 524 -14.59 -27.66 -11.71
N ILE A 525 -14.78 -26.95 -10.60
CA ILE A 525 -15.07 -27.57 -9.28
C ILE A 525 -16.41 -28.30 -9.33
N LEU A 526 -17.47 -27.66 -9.81
CA LEU A 526 -18.81 -28.26 -9.89
C LEU A 526 -18.84 -29.47 -10.84
N PHE A 527 -18.18 -29.38 -12.00
CA PHE A 527 -18.03 -30.52 -12.91
C PHE A 527 -17.31 -31.69 -12.23
N THR A 528 -16.22 -31.43 -11.50
CA THR A 528 -15.44 -32.45 -10.79
C THR A 528 -16.25 -33.12 -9.68
N ILE A 529 -16.98 -32.33 -8.87
CA ILE A 529 -17.87 -32.85 -7.81
C ILE A 529 -18.98 -33.71 -8.42
N GLY A 530 -19.60 -33.24 -9.50
CA GLY A 530 -20.63 -33.99 -10.23
C GLY A 530 -20.11 -35.31 -10.78
N ALA A 531 -18.92 -35.31 -11.39
CA ALA A 531 -18.28 -36.51 -11.91
C ALA A 531 -17.95 -37.53 -10.80
N ILE A 532 -17.42 -37.08 -9.67
CA ILE A 532 -17.14 -37.94 -8.49
C ILE A 532 -18.45 -38.53 -7.95
N PHE A 533 -19.50 -37.71 -7.81
CA PHE A 533 -20.81 -38.17 -7.35
C PHE A 533 -21.39 -39.25 -8.26
N LEU A 534 -21.34 -39.05 -9.59
CA LEU A 534 -21.81 -40.05 -10.56
C LEU A 534 -21.00 -41.35 -10.50
N ALA A 535 -19.68 -41.26 -10.30
CA ALA A 535 -18.82 -42.44 -10.13
C ALA A 535 -19.16 -43.23 -8.86
N ILE A 536 -19.37 -42.54 -7.73
CA ILE A 536 -19.80 -43.17 -6.47
C ILE A 536 -21.19 -43.81 -6.64
N LEU A 537 -22.12 -43.12 -7.29
CA LEU A 537 -23.46 -43.65 -7.55
C LEU A 537 -23.40 -44.90 -8.43
N ALA A 538 -22.61 -44.87 -9.52
CA ALA A 538 -22.42 -46.03 -10.39
C ALA A 538 -21.82 -47.21 -9.62
N LEU A 539 -20.78 -46.98 -8.80
CA LEU A 539 -20.19 -48.01 -7.94
C LEU A 539 -21.21 -48.59 -6.95
N PHE A 540 -21.98 -47.74 -6.28
CA PHE A 540 -23.03 -48.17 -5.37
C PHE A 540 -24.09 -49.02 -6.08
N LEU A 541 -24.54 -48.61 -7.27
CA LEU A 541 -25.49 -49.38 -8.08
C LEU A 541 -24.89 -50.73 -8.52
N MET A 542 -23.62 -50.76 -8.95
CA MET A 542 -22.91 -51.99 -9.30
C MET A 542 -22.80 -52.95 -8.10
N LEU A 543 -22.40 -52.45 -6.93
CA LEU A 543 -22.33 -53.24 -5.70
C LEU A 543 -23.71 -53.75 -5.26
N ARG A 544 -24.75 -52.92 -5.36
CA ARG A 544 -26.13 -53.32 -5.08
C ARG A 544 -26.61 -54.42 -6.03
N MET A 545 -26.28 -54.31 -7.32
CA MET A 545 -26.59 -55.34 -8.31
C MET A 545 -25.82 -56.64 -8.02
N ALA A 546 -24.54 -56.56 -7.71
CA ALA A 546 -23.72 -57.71 -7.33
C ALA A 546 -24.27 -58.40 -6.07
N PHE A 547 -24.61 -57.63 -5.04
CA PHE A 547 -25.20 -58.14 -3.80
C PHE A 547 -26.56 -58.80 -4.03
N ARG A 548 -27.45 -58.18 -4.83
CA ARG A 548 -28.73 -58.78 -5.24
C ARG A 548 -28.52 -60.10 -5.99
N ARG A 549 -27.52 -60.18 -6.88
CA ARG A 549 -27.17 -61.43 -7.58
C ARG A 549 -26.67 -62.49 -6.62
N ILE A 550 -25.82 -62.14 -5.65
CA ILE A 550 -25.34 -63.07 -4.62
C ILE A 550 -26.50 -63.62 -3.79
N LEU A 551 -27.42 -62.76 -3.33
CA LEU A 551 -28.61 -63.18 -2.60
C LEU A 551 -29.53 -64.08 -3.44
N ALA A 552 -29.75 -63.76 -4.72
CA ALA A 552 -30.54 -64.59 -5.62
C ALA A 552 -29.90 -65.97 -5.86
N MET A 553 -28.56 -66.02 -6.01
CA MET A 553 -27.83 -67.28 -6.12
C MET A 553 -27.93 -68.11 -4.82
N ALA A 554 -27.80 -67.48 -3.66
CA ALA A 554 -27.98 -68.14 -2.36
C ALA A 554 -29.39 -68.72 -2.19
N ASP A 555 -30.44 -67.96 -2.56
CA ASP A 555 -31.83 -68.44 -2.52
C ASP A 555 -32.07 -69.60 -3.50
N SER A 556 -31.51 -69.53 -4.72
CA SER A 556 -31.58 -70.65 -5.68
C SER A 556 -30.89 -71.90 -5.15
N ARG A 557 -29.75 -71.77 -4.48
CA ARG A 557 -28.99 -72.90 -3.90
C ARG A 557 -29.78 -73.55 -2.76
N ASN A 558 -30.35 -72.75 -1.86
CA ASN A 558 -31.22 -73.22 -0.78
C ASN A 558 -32.46 -73.97 -1.31
N LYS A 559 -33.07 -73.48 -2.40
CA LYS A 559 -34.20 -74.17 -3.07
C LYS A 559 -33.80 -75.53 -3.65
N VAL A 560 -32.61 -75.63 -4.25
CA VAL A 560 -32.08 -76.91 -4.78
C VAL A 560 -31.78 -77.89 -3.65
N GLU A 561 -31.17 -77.45 -2.55
CA GLU A 561 -30.90 -78.30 -1.38
C GLU A 561 -32.19 -78.83 -0.74
N LYS A 562 -33.20 -77.97 -0.51
CA LYS A 562 -34.52 -78.40 0.00
C LYS A 562 -35.22 -79.40 -0.93
N ARG A 563 -35.05 -79.27 -2.26
CA ARG A 563 -35.63 -80.22 -3.23
C ARG A 563 -34.93 -81.58 -3.18
N LYS A 564 -33.60 -81.60 -2.96
CA LYS A 564 -32.81 -82.83 -2.75
C LYS A 564 -33.15 -83.54 -1.44
N GLU A 565 -33.45 -82.79 -0.38
CA GLU A 565 -33.90 -83.39 0.89
C GLU A 565 -35.29 -84.02 0.77
N ARG A 566 -36.24 -83.36 0.09
CA ARG A 566 -37.58 -83.95 -0.16
C ARG A 566 -37.53 -85.25 -0.96
N THR A 567 -36.67 -85.32 -1.98
CA THR A 567 -36.51 -86.54 -2.80
C THR A 567 -35.73 -87.67 -2.11
N LYS A 568 -35.14 -87.43 -0.93
CA LYS A 568 -34.52 -88.47 -0.10
C LYS A 568 -35.45 -89.07 0.95
N ASN A 569 -36.58 -88.41 1.24
CA ASN A 569 -37.54 -88.81 2.26
C ASN A 569 -38.85 -89.39 1.67
N GLU A 570 -38.95 -89.44 0.33
CA GLU A 570 -39.91 -90.24 -0.44
C GLU A 570 -39.22 -91.53 -0.89
#